data_AF-A0A1J1IP14-F1
#
_entry.id   AF-A0A1J1IP14-F1
#
_cell.length_a   1.000
_cell.length_b   1.000
_cell.length_c   1.000
_cell.angle_alpha   90.00
_cell.angle_beta   90.00
_cell.angle_gamma   90.00
#
_symmetry.space_group_name_H-M   'P 1'
#
loop_
_entity.id
_entity.type
_entity.pdbx_description
1 polymer ?
#
loop_
_entity_poly.entity_id
_entity_poly.type
_entity_poly.pdbx_seq_one_letter_code
_entity_poly.pdbx_strand_id
1 'polypeptide(L)'
;MDILHTEKLCSDGENNVIQDDDDDVEEFEETDLAMSTDIVKILTHMMDNNIDQRIRKTTVIGLCKIILHDEHCTPNTVSKLLLAYFNPATDAEIKQSLGNFFESIIKTRKQEILCDSLIPTLVTLPETPQDCSFCEIEADVVLKYVISASRPTIRSNRLNLHDKVGLQLIRLMKDNSENKDILKLISKELQTIEISEESLKSEIAAQLETLCLQNQLIQK
;
A
#
# COMPACT_ATOMS: atom_id res chain seq x y z
N MET A 1 -57.53 14.41 54.86
CA MET A 1 -56.37 14.79 55.67
C MET A 1 -55.13 14.96 54.78
N ASP A 2 -54.91 16.09 54.11
CA ASP A 2 -55.80 17.18 53.62
C ASP A 2 -54.97 18.03 52.63
N ILE A 3 -55.48 18.38 51.43
CA ILE A 3 -56.15 19.66 51.08
C ILE A 3 -55.26 20.89 51.36
N LEU A 4 -55.01 21.85 50.45
CA LEU A 4 -55.15 22.03 48.97
C LEU A 4 -54.47 23.41 48.65
N HIS A 5 -54.10 23.66 47.38
CA HIS A 5 -54.01 25.01 46.73
C HIS A 5 -53.00 26.06 47.28
N THR A 6 -52.68 27.18 46.57
CA THR A 6 -53.24 27.78 45.33
C THR A 6 -52.16 28.46 44.45
N GLU A 7 -52.49 28.80 43.20
CA GLU A 7 -51.60 29.41 42.19
C GLU A 7 -51.60 30.96 42.13
N LYS A 8 -50.59 31.52 41.44
CA LYS A 8 -50.64 32.70 40.52
C LYS A 8 -49.26 32.86 39.84
N LEU A 9 -49.03 33.19 38.55
CA LEU A 9 -49.76 33.91 37.47
C LEU A 9 -49.97 35.42 37.76
N CYS A 10 -49.53 36.40 36.97
CA CYS A 10 -48.64 36.47 35.79
C CYS A 10 -47.93 37.87 35.81
N SER A 11 -47.33 38.54 34.80
CA SER A 11 -47.33 38.47 33.32
C SER A 11 -46.12 39.25 32.73
N ASP A 12 -46.00 39.29 31.39
CA ASP A 12 -45.29 40.28 30.53
C ASP A 12 -43.73 40.33 30.57
N GLY A 13 -42.98 40.59 29.48
CA GLY A 13 -43.35 40.72 28.06
C GLY A 13 -42.21 41.24 27.15
N GLU A 14 -42.14 40.74 25.91
CA GLU A 14 -41.45 41.28 24.70
C GLU A 14 -39.89 41.25 24.51
N ASN A 15 -39.49 40.34 23.59
CA ASN A 15 -38.70 40.57 22.35
C ASN A 15 -37.15 40.58 22.29
N ASN A 16 -36.67 39.96 21.19
CA ASN A 16 -35.34 40.00 20.53
C ASN A 16 -34.13 39.36 21.27
N VAL A 17 -33.20 38.65 20.60
CA VAL A 17 -32.95 38.39 19.15
C VAL A 17 -32.77 36.87 18.90
N ILE A 18 -33.05 36.39 17.68
CA ILE A 18 -32.56 35.08 17.18
C ILE A 18 -31.36 35.34 16.27
N GLN A 19 -30.22 34.73 16.59
CA GLN A 19 -29.10 34.43 15.70
C GLN A 19 -28.33 33.28 16.39
N ASP A 20 -28.28 32.09 15.82
CA ASP A 20 -27.48 31.65 14.67
C ASP A 20 -26.05 31.28 15.12
N ASP A 21 -25.76 29.98 15.18
CA ASP A 21 -24.46 29.34 14.95
C ASP A 21 -24.75 27.82 14.81
N ASP A 22 -24.54 27.28 13.61
CA ASP A 22 -24.82 25.88 13.22
C ASP A 22 -23.56 24.97 13.34
N ASP A 23 -23.79 23.66 13.38
CA ASP A 23 -22.87 22.59 12.94
C ASP A 23 -21.41 22.57 13.47
N ASP A 24 -21.27 22.34 14.79
CA ASP A 24 -20.01 21.86 15.40
C ASP A 24 -19.85 20.32 15.20
N VAL A 25 -19.61 19.88 13.95
CA VAL A 25 -19.32 18.48 13.59
C VAL A 25 -18.20 18.41 12.54
N GLU A 26 -17.33 17.39 12.63
CA GLU A 26 -16.20 17.08 11.72
C GLU A 26 -14.88 17.90 11.86
N GLU A 27 -14.15 17.73 12.97
CA GLU A 27 -12.67 17.92 13.00
C GLU A 27 -11.89 16.78 13.72
N PHE A 28 -12.57 15.68 14.08
CA PHE A 28 -12.00 14.64 14.95
C PHE A 28 -11.26 13.50 14.21
N GLU A 29 -11.45 13.33 12.90
CA GLU A 29 -10.86 12.22 12.14
C GLU A 29 -9.49 12.56 11.53
N GLU A 30 -9.30 13.78 11.00
CA GLU A 30 -8.06 14.15 10.29
C GLU A 30 -6.82 14.18 11.22
N THR A 31 -7.00 14.55 12.49
CA THR A 31 -5.92 14.62 13.47
C THR A 31 -5.39 13.24 13.88
N ASP A 32 -6.25 12.23 14.05
CA ASP A 32 -5.82 10.85 14.36
C ASP A 32 -5.19 10.18 13.12
N LEU A 33 -5.70 10.48 11.91
CA LEU A 33 -5.12 10.02 10.64
C LEU A 33 -3.68 10.52 10.41
N ALA A 34 -3.42 11.78 10.75
CA ALA A 34 -2.07 12.35 10.68
C ALA A 34 -1.13 11.66 11.67
N MET A 35 -1.60 11.42 12.90
CA MET A 35 -0.83 10.77 13.96
C MET A 35 -0.53 9.29 13.67
N SER A 36 -1.48 8.51 13.17
CA SER A 36 -1.25 7.10 12.78
C SER A 36 -0.22 7.01 11.66
N THR A 37 -0.35 7.88 10.65
CA THR A 37 0.57 7.99 9.51
C THR A 37 1.99 8.34 9.97
N ASP A 38 2.15 9.24 10.94
CA ASP A 38 3.48 9.60 11.48
C ASP A 38 4.08 8.51 12.36
N ILE A 39 3.28 7.78 13.15
CA ILE A 39 3.73 6.59 13.88
C ILE A 39 4.26 5.52 12.90
N VAL A 40 3.56 5.29 11.78
CA VAL A 40 4.03 4.37 10.72
C VAL A 40 5.34 4.85 10.10
N LYS A 41 5.54 6.15 9.83
CA LYS A 41 6.82 6.71 9.35
C LYS A 41 7.95 6.48 10.37
N ILE A 42 7.73 6.77 11.65
CA ILE A 42 8.71 6.61 12.73
C ILE A 42 9.12 5.14 12.87
N LEU A 43 8.15 4.22 12.92
CA LEU A 43 8.41 2.78 12.98
C LEU A 43 9.12 2.27 11.72
N THR A 44 8.80 2.80 10.54
CA THR A 44 9.51 2.47 9.30
C THR A 44 10.98 2.89 9.36
N HIS A 45 11.26 4.13 9.79
CA HIS A 45 12.62 4.63 9.99
C HIS A 45 13.39 3.81 11.05
N MET A 46 12.71 3.42 12.14
CA MET A 46 13.27 2.50 13.14
C MET A 46 13.59 1.13 12.56
N MET A 47 12.83 0.61 11.59
CA MET A 47 13.10 -0.69 10.97
C MET A 47 14.44 -0.68 10.22
N ASP A 48 14.71 0.41 9.48
CA ASP A 48 15.92 0.54 8.65
C ASP A 48 17.19 0.78 9.51
N ASN A 49 17.07 1.55 10.60
CA ASN A 49 18.23 2.12 11.32
C ASN A 49 18.58 1.42 12.65
N ASN A 50 17.77 0.48 13.16
CA ASN A 50 18.05 -0.17 14.45
C ASN A 50 19.05 -1.34 14.36
N ILE A 51 20.16 -1.18 15.11
CA ILE A 51 21.21 -2.18 15.27
C ILE A 51 20.76 -3.35 16.19
N ASP A 52 19.98 -3.08 17.24
CA ASP A 52 19.45 -4.14 18.12
C ASP A 52 18.37 -4.95 17.39
N GLN A 53 18.65 -6.24 17.20
CA GLN A 53 17.80 -7.18 16.48
C GLN A 53 16.41 -7.36 17.12
N ARG A 54 16.30 -7.26 18.45
CA ARG A 54 15.04 -7.41 19.20
C ARG A 54 14.18 -6.16 19.07
N ILE A 55 14.80 -4.98 19.04
CA ILE A 55 14.09 -3.73 18.71
C ILE A 55 13.56 -3.85 17.28
N ARG A 56 14.42 -4.16 16.29
CA ARG A 56 13.97 -4.29 14.88
C ARG A 56 12.86 -5.35 14.71
N LYS A 57 12.97 -6.52 15.35
CA LYS A 57 11.91 -7.55 15.37
C LYS A 57 10.60 -7.02 15.95
N THR A 58 10.66 -6.31 17.07
CA THR A 58 9.48 -5.73 17.73
C THR A 58 8.84 -4.65 16.85
N THR A 59 9.64 -3.80 16.20
CA THR A 59 9.20 -2.80 15.23
C THR A 59 8.51 -3.43 14.02
N VAL A 60 9.09 -4.49 13.43
CA VAL A 60 8.46 -5.24 12.31
C VAL A 60 7.12 -5.84 12.74
N ILE A 61 7.06 -6.52 13.89
CA ILE A 61 5.81 -7.12 14.40
C ILE A 61 4.76 -6.03 14.72
N GLY A 62 5.19 -4.85 15.18
CA GLY A 62 4.33 -3.68 15.38
C GLY A 62 3.73 -3.17 14.07
N LEU A 63 4.57 -2.90 13.06
CA LEU A 63 4.15 -2.51 11.71
C LEU A 63 3.18 -3.53 11.11
N CYS A 64 3.53 -4.82 11.12
CA CYS A 64 2.66 -5.88 10.61
C CYS A 64 1.27 -5.91 11.27
N LYS A 65 1.18 -5.63 12.57
CA LYS A 65 -0.11 -5.52 13.28
C LYS A 65 -0.89 -4.27 12.87
N ILE A 66 -0.24 -3.11 12.83
CA ILE A 66 -0.87 -1.86 12.40
C ILE A 66 -1.47 -2.05 11.01
N ILE A 67 -0.70 -2.55 10.03
CA ILE A 67 -1.14 -2.72 8.64
C ILE A 67 -2.29 -3.75 8.48
N LEU A 68 -2.39 -4.74 9.38
CA LEU A 68 -3.51 -5.68 9.39
C LEU A 68 -4.80 -5.06 9.97
N HIS A 69 -4.70 -4.19 10.97
CA HIS A 69 -5.86 -3.61 11.67
C HIS A 69 -6.32 -2.25 11.12
N ASP A 70 -5.38 -1.43 10.65
CA ASP A 70 -5.59 -0.11 10.05
C ASP A 70 -5.70 -0.23 8.51
N GLU A 71 -6.16 0.82 7.85
CA GLU A 71 -6.14 1.00 6.38
C GLU A 71 -5.00 1.94 5.95
N HIS A 72 -4.46 2.76 6.86
CA HIS A 72 -3.51 3.85 6.59
C HIS A 72 -2.05 3.39 6.60
N CYS A 73 -1.66 2.59 5.61
CA CYS A 73 -0.25 2.25 5.38
C CYS A 73 0.32 2.89 4.11
N THR A 74 1.54 3.43 4.19
CA THR A 74 2.25 3.90 2.99
C THR A 74 2.79 2.71 2.18
N PRO A 75 2.66 2.70 0.84
CA PRO A 75 3.26 1.68 -0.02
C PRO A 75 4.77 1.49 0.19
N ASN A 76 5.47 2.56 0.60
CA ASN A 76 6.90 2.54 0.91
C ASN A 76 7.23 1.70 2.16
N THR A 77 6.36 1.70 3.18
CA THR A 77 6.50 0.83 4.36
C THR A 77 6.37 -0.64 3.96
N VAL A 78 5.37 -0.97 3.13
CA VAL A 78 5.12 -2.34 2.66
C VAL A 78 6.24 -2.83 1.75
N SER A 79 6.76 -1.95 0.87
CA SER A 79 7.96 -2.21 0.06
C SER A 79 9.14 -2.62 0.93
N LYS A 80 9.43 -1.85 2.00
CA LYS A 80 10.51 -2.18 2.93
C LYS A 80 10.28 -3.51 3.66
N LEU A 81 9.04 -3.85 4.02
CA LEU A 81 8.68 -5.15 4.60
C LEU A 81 8.86 -6.31 3.60
N LEU A 82 8.56 -6.10 2.31
CA LEU A 82 8.84 -7.08 1.23
C LEU A 82 10.35 -7.27 1.03
N LEU A 83 11.12 -6.18 0.91
CA LEU A 83 12.57 -6.21 0.79
C LEU A 83 13.20 -6.94 1.99
N ALA A 84 12.76 -6.62 3.21
CA ALA A 84 13.19 -7.32 4.42
C ALA A 84 12.83 -8.81 4.42
N TYR A 85 11.68 -9.21 3.87
CA TYR A 85 11.29 -10.62 3.78
C TYR A 85 12.13 -11.40 2.78
N PHE A 86 12.43 -10.84 1.61
CA PHE A 86 13.24 -11.54 0.60
C PHE A 86 14.74 -11.53 0.93
N ASN A 87 15.26 -10.48 1.57
CA ASN A 87 16.66 -10.37 2.00
C ASN A 87 17.17 -11.65 2.73
N PRO A 88 18.27 -12.27 2.27
CA PRO A 88 18.86 -13.45 2.92
C PRO A 88 19.48 -13.15 4.29
N ALA A 89 19.94 -11.92 4.53
CA ALA A 89 20.54 -11.48 5.79
C ALA A 89 19.50 -11.13 6.87
N THR A 90 18.19 -11.20 6.57
CA THR A 90 17.14 -10.99 7.57
C THR A 90 17.04 -12.20 8.50
N ASP A 91 17.11 -11.91 9.80
CA ASP A 91 16.89 -12.87 10.89
C ASP A 91 15.66 -13.79 10.67
N ALA A 92 15.81 -15.06 11.02
CA ALA A 92 14.81 -16.10 10.74
C ALA A 92 13.48 -15.86 11.46
N GLU A 93 13.48 -15.29 12.67
CA GLU A 93 12.24 -14.99 13.41
C GLU A 93 11.51 -13.78 12.80
N ILE A 94 12.25 -12.80 12.29
CA ILE A 94 11.71 -11.68 11.51
C ILE A 94 11.13 -12.19 10.19
N LYS A 95 11.86 -13.04 9.46
CA LYS A 95 11.44 -13.63 8.18
C LYS A 95 10.17 -14.49 8.34
N GLN A 96 10.07 -15.27 9.43
CA GLN A 96 8.85 -16.00 9.80
C GLN A 96 7.69 -15.07 10.13
N SER A 97 7.93 -13.98 10.87
CA SER A 97 6.90 -12.99 11.23
C SER A 97 6.33 -12.31 9.98
N LEU A 98 7.19 -11.96 9.02
CA LEU A 98 6.81 -11.37 7.73
C LEU A 98 6.04 -12.36 6.85
N GLY A 99 6.45 -13.64 6.79
CA GLY A 99 5.72 -14.69 6.08
C GLY A 99 4.28 -14.86 6.60
N ASN A 100 4.11 -14.93 7.93
CA ASN A 100 2.79 -14.99 8.57
C ASN A 100 1.94 -13.75 8.29
N PHE A 101 2.56 -12.56 8.24
CA PHE A 101 1.90 -11.29 7.93
C PHE A 101 1.39 -11.24 6.48
N PHE A 102 2.20 -11.62 5.50
CA PHE A 102 1.76 -11.63 4.10
C PHE A 102 0.72 -12.73 3.82
N GLU A 103 0.85 -13.90 4.45
CA GLU A 103 -0.20 -14.93 4.40
C GLU A 103 -1.52 -14.42 5.03
N SER A 104 -1.42 -13.61 6.10
CA SER A 104 -2.59 -12.96 6.71
C SER A 104 -3.23 -11.93 5.76
N ILE A 105 -2.45 -11.11 5.05
CA ILE A 105 -2.96 -10.18 4.02
C ILE A 105 -3.77 -10.91 2.93
N ILE A 106 -3.29 -12.06 2.46
CA ILE A 106 -4.00 -12.88 1.46
C ILE A 106 -5.30 -13.46 2.06
N LYS A 107 -5.26 -13.94 3.31
CA LYS A 107 -6.43 -14.49 4.02
C LYS A 107 -7.50 -13.43 4.32
N THR A 108 -7.11 -12.20 4.70
CA THR A 108 -8.02 -11.08 5.00
C THR A 108 -8.47 -10.30 3.77
N ARG A 109 -8.00 -10.68 2.57
CA ARG A 109 -8.28 -10.03 1.28
C ARG A 109 -7.76 -8.59 1.15
N LYS A 110 -6.67 -8.25 1.86
CA LYS A 110 -5.99 -6.94 1.81
C LYS A 110 -4.90 -6.86 0.72
N GLN A 111 -4.92 -7.71 -0.32
CA GLN A 111 -3.77 -7.86 -1.24
C GLN A 111 -3.52 -6.64 -2.14
N GLU A 112 -4.47 -5.70 -2.23
CA GLU A 112 -4.27 -4.41 -2.89
C GLU A 112 -3.07 -3.64 -2.30
N ILE A 113 -2.85 -3.76 -0.99
CA ILE A 113 -1.70 -3.20 -0.26
C ILE A 113 -0.36 -3.72 -0.83
N LEU A 114 -0.31 -4.98 -1.29
CA LEU A 114 0.88 -5.55 -1.95
C LEU A 114 1.06 -4.99 -3.36
N CYS A 115 -0.03 -4.82 -4.12
CA CYS A 115 0.01 -4.26 -5.47
C CYS A 115 0.56 -2.83 -5.45
N ASP A 116 0.09 -1.96 -4.55
CA ASP A 116 0.56 -0.58 -4.46
C ASP A 116 2.02 -0.48 -4.01
N SER A 117 2.48 -1.41 -3.18
CA SER A 117 3.89 -1.51 -2.78
C SER A 117 4.85 -1.93 -3.90
N LEU A 118 4.34 -2.47 -5.01
CA LEU A 118 5.16 -3.08 -6.06
C LEU A 118 6.09 -2.07 -6.75
N ILE A 119 5.57 -0.87 -7.06
CA ILE A 119 6.34 0.20 -7.71
C ILE A 119 7.54 0.64 -6.87
N PRO A 120 7.40 1.10 -5.60
CA PRO A 120 8.55 1.45 -4.78
C PRO A 120 9.48 0.26 -4.52
N THR A 121 8.97 -0.98 -4.46
CA THR A 121 9.83 -2.18 -4.31
C THR A 121 10.75 -2.37 -5.53
N LEU A 122 10.20 -2.26 -6.74
CA LEU A 122 10.95 -2.45 -7.99
C LEU A 122 11.93 -1.30 -8.30
N VAL A 123 11.67 -0.08 -7.80
CA VAL A 123 12.59 1.07 -7.95
C VAL A 123 13.76 0.97 -6.97
N THR A 124 13.54 0.54 -5.72
CA THR A 124 14.63 0.44 -4.72
C THR A 124 15.64 -0.68 -5.02
N LEU A 125 15.25 -1.75 -5.72
CA LEU A 125 16.17 -2.88 -5.99
C LEU A 125 17.38 -2.49 -6.87
N PRO A 126 17.22 -1.81 -8.03
CA PRO A 126 18.35 -1.33 -8.85
C PRO A 126 19.22 -0.25 -8.22
N GLU A 127 18.70 0.55 -7.28
CA GLU A 127 19.44 1.66 -6.63
C GLU A 127 20.47 1.19 -5.59
N THR A 128 20.49 -0.11 -5.27
CA THR A 128 21.34 -0.65 -4.21
C THR A 128 22.79 -0.88 -4.69
N PRO A 129 23.83 -0.33 -4.01
CA PRO A 129 25.22 -0.49 -4.44
C PRO A 129 25.70 -1.94 -4.51
N GLN A 130 26.53 -2.25 -5.51
CA GLN A 130 27.04 -3.61 -5.80
C GLN A 130 27.94 -4.20 -4.69
N ASP A 131 28.46 -3.37 -3.78
CA ASP A 131 29.25 -3.81 -2.63
C ASP A 131 28.40 -4.17 -1.38
N CYS A 132 27.07 -3.99 -1.43
CA CYS A 132 26.19 -4.25 -0.30
C CYS A 132 25.63 -5.69 -0.32
N SER A 133 25.41 -6.27 0.86
CA SER A 133 24.91 -7.65 1.05
C SER A 133 23.44 -7.88 0.68
N PHE A 134 22.91 -7.12 -0.28
CA PHE A 134 21.54 -7.23 -0.82
C PHE A 134 21.52 -7.85 -2.23
N CYS A 135 22.68 -8.12 -2.86
CA CYS A 135 22.82 -8.59 -4.25
C CYS A 135 22.15 -9.93 -4.61
N GLU A 136 21.46 -10.59 -3.68
CA GLU A 136 20.72 -11.84 -3.89
C GLU A 136 19.19 -11.64 -3.96
N ILE A 137 18.66 -10.43 -3.79
CA ILE A 137 17.21 -10.17 -3.92
C ILE A 137 16.84 -10.03 -5.41
N GLU A 138 16.50 -11.15 -6.04
CA GLU A 138 16.00 -11.16 -7.42
C GLU A 138 14.63 -10.46 -7.53
N ALA A 139 14.57 -9.35 -8.27
CA ALA A 139 13.33 -8.63 -8.57
C ALA A 139 12.28 -9.50 -9.29
N ASP A 140 12.73 -10.50 -10.04
CA ASP A 140 11.94 -11.62 -10.59
C ASP A 140 11.07 -12.29 -9.52
N VAL A 141 11.69 -12.71 -8.41
CA VAL A 141 11.05 -13.48 -7.35
C VAL A 141 10.04 -12.63 -6.59
N VAL A 142 10.38 -11.36 -6.32
CA VAL A 142 9.49 -10.41 -5.63
C VAL A 142 8.26 -10.07 -6.50
N LEU A 143 8.47 -9.81 -7.80
CA LEU A 143 7.38 -9.51 -8.74
C LEU A 143 6.43 -10.71 -8.90
N LYS A 144 6.96 -11.92 -9.09
CA LYS A 144 6.16 -13.16 -9.12
C LYS A 144 5.38 -13.39 -7.83
N TYR A 145 5.97 -13.07 -6.68
CA TYR A 145 5.29 -13.22 -5.40
C TYR A 145 4.06 -12.30 -5.29
N VAL A 146 4.20 -11.01 -5.66
CA VAL A 146 3.09 -10.05 -5.63
C VAL A 146 2.02 -10.39 -6.68
N ILE A 147 2.40 -10.83 -7.88
CA ILE A 147 1.45 -11.33 -8.89
C ILE A 147 0.72 -12.58 -8.36
N SER A 148 1.45 -13.53 -7.76
CA SER A 148 0.85 -14.74 -7.19
C SER A 148 -0.09 -14.46 -6.01
N ALA A 149 0.21 -13.45 -5.19
CA ALA A 149 -0.60 -13.05 -4.04
C ALA A 149 -1.86 -12.25 -4.43
N SER A 150 -1.78 -11.46 -5.52
CA SER A 150 -2.90 -10.65 -6.04
C SER A 150 -3.92 -11.45 -6.86
N ARG A 151 -3.63 -12.72 -7.19
CA ARG A 151 -4.59 -13.66 -7.79
C ARG A 151 -5.91 -13.72 -6.99
N PRO A 152 -7.08 -13.53 -7.62
CA PRO A 152 -8.36 -13.50 -6.91
C PRO A 152 -8.72 -14.89 -6.36
N THR A 153 -8.65 -15.05 -5.03
CA THR A 153 -8.99 -16.30 -4.31
C THR A 153 -10.47 -16.69 -4.48
N ILE A 154 -11.34 -15.71 -4.77
CA ILE A 154 -12.70 -15.90 -5.27
C ILE A 154 -12.91 -14.83 -6.36
N ARG A 155 -13.51 -15.19 -7.49
CA ARG A 155 -13.93 -14.25 -8.55
C ARG A 155 -15.16 -13.44 -8.09
N SER A 156 -14.95 -12.43 -7.24
CA SER A 156 -15.93 -11.40 -6.95
C SER A 156 -15.95 -10.36 -8.08
N ASN A 157 -17.10 -9.72 -8.32
CA ASN A 157 -17.27 -8.71 -9.36
C ASN A 157 -16.73 -7.32 -8.94
N ARG A 158 -15.60 -7.30 -8.21
CA ARG A 158 -14.85 -6.11 -7.81
C ARG A 158 -13.47 -6.20 -8.46
N LEU A 159 -12.98 -5.06 -8.95
CA LEU A 159 -11.67 -4.80 -9.58
C LEU A 159 -10.67 -5.96 -9.49
N ASN A 160 -10.34 -6.58 -10.64
CA ASN A 160 -9.29 -7.59 -10.68
C ASN A 160 -7.94 -6.92 -10.41
N LEU A 161 -7.26 -7.34 -9.33
CA LEU A 161 -5.98 -6.76 -8.93
C LEU A 161 -4.89 -6.93 -10.00
N HIS A 162 -4.99 -7.96 -10.85
CA HIS A 162 -4.13 -8.12 -12.03
C HIS A 162 -4.26 -6.96 -13.03
N ASP A 163 -5.44 -6.39 -13.20
CA ASP A 163 -5.68 -5.24 -14.09
C ASP A 163 -4.95 -4.00 -13.53
N LYS A 164 -5.01 -3.80 -12.21
CA LYS A 164 -4.28 -2.74 -11.48
C LYS A 164 -2.76 -2.93 -11.60
N VAL A 165 -2.25 -4.14 -11.36
CA VAL A 165 -0.83 -4.49 -11.46
C VAL A 165 -0.32 -4.33 -12.89
N GLY A 166 -1.07 -4.75 -13.90
CA GLY A 166 -0.72 -4.56 -15.32
C GLY A 166 -0.54 -3.09 -15.68
N LEU A 167 -1.49 -2.23 -15.29
CA LEU A 167 -1.39 -0.78 -15.47
C LEU A 167 -0.20 -0.16 -14.71
N GLN A 168 0.05 -0.58 -13.48
CA GLN A 168 1.20 -0.13 -12.68
C GLN A 168 2.53 -0.48 -13.37
N LEU A 169 2.68 -1.73 -13.80
CA LEU A 169 3.88 -2.22 -14.49
C LEU A 169 4.16 -1.47 -15.80
N ILE A 170 3.15 -1.08 -16.57
CA ILE A 170 3.34 -0.39 -17.86
C ILE A 170 3.63 1.09 -17.67
N ARG A 171 3.12 1.71 -16.59
CA ARG A 171 3.61 3.04 -16.15
C ARG A 171 5.11 2.95 -15.82
N LEU A 172 5.52 1.95 -15.02
CA LEU A 172 6.92 1.72 -14.70
C LEU A 172 7.80 1.52 -15.96
N MET A 173 7.30 0.83 -17.00
CA MET A 173 8.00 0.69 -18.30
C MET A 173 8.11 2.02 -19.08
N LYS A 174 7.13 2.92 -18.98
CA LYS A 174 7.22 4.26 -19.58
C LYS A 174 8.25 5.11 -18.85
N ASP A 175 8.14 5.14 -17.53
CA ASP A 175 8.98 5.93 -16.62
C ASP A 175 10.44 5.46 -16.65
N ASN A 176 10.69 4.18 -16.95
CA ASN A 176 12.01 3.55 -17.08
C ASN A 176 12.30 3.09 -18.52
N SER A 177 11.82 3.82 -19.53
CA SER A 177 11.88 3.41 -20.94
C SER A 177 13.29 3.22 -21.53
N GLU A 178 14.34 3.69 -20.85
CA GLU A 178 15.75 3.43 -21.20
C GLU A 178 16.34 2.19 -20.50
N ASN A 179 15.76 1.76 -19.37
CA ASN A 179 16.29 0.66 -18.55
C ASN A 179 15.87 -0.71 -19.10
N LYS A 180 16.70 -1.24 -20.01
CA LYS A 180 16.44 -2.50 -20.73
C LYS A 180 16.25 -3.72 -19.84
N ASP A 181 16.73 -3.72 -18.59
CA ASP A 181 16.59 -4.87 -17.69
C ASP A 181 15.28 -4.82 -16.89
N ILE A 182 14.85 -3.62 -16.47
CA ILE A 182 13.47 -3.40 -15.99
C ILE A 182 12.46 -3.75 -17.11
N LEU A 183 12.69 -3.29 -18.34
CA LEU A 183 11.80 -3.60 -19.47
C LEU A 183 11.69 -5.11 -19.74
N LYS A 184 12.80 -5.87 -19.70
CA LYS A 184 12.78 -7.34 -19.85
C LYS A 184 12.02 -8.03 -18.72
N LEU A 185 12.29 -7.64 -17.47
CA LEU A 185 11.63 -8.18 -16.28
C LEU A 185 10.12 -8.02 -16.37
N ILE A 186 9.66 -6.80 -16.68
CA ILE A 186 8.22 -6.51 -16.77
C ILE A 186 7.60 -7.23 -17.98
N SER A 187 8.26 -7.23 -19.15
CA SER A 187 7.78 -7.91 -20.36
C SER A 187 7.64 -9.43 -20.19
N LYS A 188 8.43 -10.03 -19.30
CA LYS A 188 8.33 -11.44 -18.92
C LYS A 188 7.12 -11.67 -18.01
N GLU A 189 7.03 -10.94 -16.90
CA GLU A 189 6.02 -11.23 -15.89
C GLU A 189 4.61 -10.73 -16.28
N LEU A 190 4.47 -9.74 -17.17
CA LEU A 190 3.20 -9.37 -17.81
C LEU A 190 2.49 -10.57 -18.48
N GLN A 191 3.25 -11.56 -18.98
CA GLN A 191 2.70 -12.77 -19.60
C GLN A 191 2.01 -13.71 -18.60
N THR A 192 2.24 -13.51 -17.29
CA THR A 192 1.67 -14.32 -16.20
C THR A 192 0.39 -13.72 -15.60
N ILE A 193 0.04 -12.49 -16.00
CA ILE A 193 -1.05 -11.70 -15.44
C ILE A 193 -2.36 -12.03 -16.16
N GLU A 194 -3.28 -12.66 -15.43
CA GLU A 194 -4.63 -12.96 -15.92
C GLU A 194 -5.50 -11.69 -15.86
N ILE A 195 -5.42 -10.88 -16.92
CA ILE A 195 -6.19 -9.65 -17.10
C ILE A 195 -7.65 -9.99 -17.44
N SER A 196 -8.61 -9.34 -16.75
CA SER A 196 -10.04 -9.58 -16.96
C SER A 196 -10.57 -8.91 -18.21
N GLU A 197 -10.22 -7.64 -18.44
CA GLU A 197 -10.80 -6.84 -19.52
C GLU A 197 -10.00 -6.92 -20.82
N GLU A 198 -10.67 -7.26 -21.92
CA GLU A 198 -10.07 -7.32 -23.27
C GLU A 198 -9.74 -5.93 -23.82
N SER A 199 -10.53 -4.92 -23.44
CA SER A 199 -10.25 -3.48 -23.56
C SER A 199 -8.87 -3.15 -23.00
N LEU A 200 -8.62 -3.55 -21.76
CA LEU A 200 -7.35 -3.30 -21.07
C LEU A 200 -6.19 -4.03 -21.76
N LYS A 201 -6.35 -5.30 -22.15
CA LYS A 201 -5.31 -6.04 -22.90
C LYS A 201 -4.93 -5.33 -24.21
N SER A 202 -5.92 -4.79 -24.93
CA SER A 202 -5.71 -4.04 -26.17
C SER A 202 -4.95 -2.73 -25.93
N GLU A 203 -5.34 -1.96 -24.90
CA GLU A 203 -4.64 -0.74 -24.50
C GLU A 203 -3.18 -1.04 -24.09
N ILE A 204 -2.99 -2.10 -23.32
CA ILE A 204 -1.69 -2.59 -22.85
C ILE A 204 -0.80 -3.01 -24.03
N ALA A 205 -1.34 -3.76 -24.99
CA ALA A 205 -0.62 -4.14 -26.21
C ALA A 205 -0.18 -2.91 -27.03
N ALA A 206 -1.07 -1.93 -27.22
CA ALA A 206 -0.75 -0.69 -27.94
C ALA A 206 0.31 0.17 -27.22
N GLN A 207 0.29 0.21 -25.89
CA GLN A 207 1.33 0.89 -25.10
C GLN A 207 2.69 0.17 -25.20
N LEU A 208 2.70 -1.16 -25.19
CA LEU A 208 3.92 -1.97 -25.40
C LEU A 208 4.49 -1.81 -26.81
N GLU A 209 3.64 -1.81 -27.85
CA GLU A 209 4.06 -1.59 -29.23
C GLU A 209 4.67 -0.19 -29.42
N THR A 210 4.05 0.84 -28.83
CA THR A 210 4.57 2.21 -28.81
C THR A 210 5.97 2.28 -28.17
N LEU A 211 6.15 1.67 -26.99
CA LEU A 211 7.43 1.61 -26.28
C LEU A 211 8.51 0.85 -27.05
N CYS A 212 8.13 -0.24 -27.75
CA CYS A 212 9.05 -1.00 -28.61
C CYS A 212 9.51 -0.17 -29.80
N LEU A 213 8.60 0.54 -30.47
CA LEU A 213 8.94 1.43 -31.60
C LEU A 213 9.84 2.60 -31.16
N GLN A 214 9.56 3.20 -30.00
CA GLN A 214 10.42 4.25 -29.41
C GLN A 214 11.82 3.71 -29.09
N ASN A 215 11.94 2.54 -28.46
CA ASN A 215 13.24 1.92 -28.17
C ASN A 215 14.03 1.50 -29.42
N GLN A 216 13.34 1.12 -30.51
CA GLN A 216 14.00 0.83 -31.79
C GLN A 216 14.49 2.09 -32.50
N LEU A 217 13.78 3.22 -32.36
CA LEU A 217 14.22 4.51 -32.91
C LEU A 217 15.48 5.05 -32.22
N ILE A 218 15.72 4.70 -30.96
CA ILE A 218 16.93 5.05 -30.19
C ILE A 218 18.16 4.21 -30.62
N GLN A 219 18.01 3.24 -31.52
CA GLN A 219 19.10 2.40 -32.05
C GLN A 219 19.52 2.76 -33.50
N LYS A 220 19.32 4.02 -33.93
CA LYS A 220 19.69 4.53 -35.26
C LYS A 220 20.40 5.87 -35.21
#